data_AF-A0AAX0I1T6-F1
#
_entry.id   AF-A0AAX0I1T6-F1
#
_cell.length_a   1.000
_cell.length_b   1.000
_cell.length_c   1.000
_cell.angle_alpha   90.00
_cell.angle_beta   90.00
_cell.angle_gamma   90.00
#
_symmetry.space_group_name_H-M   'P 1'
#
loop_
_entity.id
_entity.type
_entity.pdbx_description
1 polymer ?
#
loop_
_entity_poly.entity_id
_entity_poly.type
_entity_poly.pdbx_seq_one_letter_code
_entity_poly.pdbx_strand_id
1 'polypeptide(L)'
;MTTTSERVVEILVQQGKYRELAQPMKIGSLSFEFDHALVASDRANDLVIVIDLKGGTSDEALIRKVLALTRALDVLKSKRSVTAVLTSGQALPETVQSISRVCRVLPIGTPAGPKAADAVRDWLSVLLPISQPASVETLVDWTGDLRREIPKKAAGPLADLLVEAAPLGKQAVEDVLVDAIKVAVEPALAEGEDDA
;
A
#
# COMPACT_ATOMS: atom_id res chain seq x y z
N MET A 1 -2.41 21.70 -19.43
CA MET A 1 -1.77 21.91 -18.12
C MET A 1 -2.63 21.16 -17.12
N THR A 2 -2.17 20.04 -16.60
CA THR A 2 -2.98 19.13 -15.77
C THR A 2 -3.42 19.83 -14.50
N THR A 3 -4.71 19.82 -14.17
CA THR A 3 -5.22 20.42 -12.92
C THR A 3 -4.78 19.58 -11.71
N THR A 4 -4.91 20.15 -10.50
CA THR A 4 -4.64 19.38 -9.27
C THR A 4 -5.63 18.22 -9.13
N SER A 5 -6.90 18.40 -9.51
CA SER A 5 -7.92 17.34 -9.47
C SER A 5 -7.60 16.20 -10.43
N GLU A 6 -7.21 16.50 -11.68
CA GLU A 6 -6.78 15.48 -12.66
C GLU A 6 -5.57 14.70 -12.15
N ARG A 7 -4.62 15.37 -11.50
CA ARG A 7 -3.43 14.73 -10.91
C ARG A 7 -3.79 13.79 -9.75
N VAL A 8 -4.75 14.18 -8.92
CA VAL A 8 -5.26 13.33 -7.84
C VAL A 8 -5.85 12.05 -8.42
N VAL A 9 -6.68 12.18 -9.46
CA VAL A 9 -7.29 11.03 -10.16
C VAL A 9 -6.21 10.11 -10.72
N GLU A 10 -5.23 10.67 -11.43
CA GLU A 10 -4.13 9.91 -12.01
C GLU A 10 -3.39 9.06 -10.95
N ILE A 11 -3.01 9.68 -9.83
CA ILE A 11 -2.30 9.00 -8.74
C ILE A 11 -3.16 7.90 -8.11
N LEU A 12 -4.43 8.19 -7.83
CA LEU A 12 -5.35 7.21 -7.22
C LEU A 12 -5.61 6.02 -8.15
N VAL A 13 -5.76 6.25 -9.45
CA VAL A 13 -5.95 5.17 -10.43
C VAL A 13 -4.69 4.34 -10.59
N GLN A 14 -3.54 4.98 -10.85
CA GLN A 14 -2.30 4.27 -11.17
C GLN A 14 -1.66 3.58 -9.95
N GLN A 15 -1.68 4.23 -8.78
CA GLN A 15 -0.97 3.75 -7.59
C GLN A 15 -1.93 3.20 -6.53
N GLY A 16 -3.12 3.78 -6.43
CA GLY A 16 -4.13 3.41 -5.43
C GLY A 16 -5.06 2.27 -5.86
N LYS A 17 -5.04 1.85 -7.13
CA LYS A 17 -5.97 0.86 -7.72
C LYS A 17 -7.44 1.28 -7.58
N TYR A 18 -7.69 2.58 -7.62
CA TYR A 18 -9.05 3.12 -7.70
C TYR A 18 -9.56 3.06 -9.14
N ARG A 19 -10.88 2.94 -9.28
CA ARG A 19 -11.58 3.04 -10.55
C ARG A 19 -12.48 4.26 -10.53
N GLU A 20 -12.32 5.13 -11.53
CA GLU A 20 -13.19 6.28 -11.70
C GLU A 20 -14.61 5.83 -12.08
N LEU A 21 -15.60 6.55 -11.53
CA LEU A 21 -17.02 6.35 -11.78
C LEU A 21 -17.48 7.35 -12.82
N ALA A 22 -18.28 6.87 -13.78
CA ALA A 22 -18.94 7.74 -14.75
C ALA A 22 -19.80 8.79 -14.02
N GLN A 23 -19.69 10.04 -14.47
CA GLN A 23 -20.49 11.15 -13.97
C GLN A 23 -21.70 11.40 -14.88
N PRO A 24 -22.87 11.74 -14.32
CA PRO A 24 -23.15 11.80 -12.89
C PRO A 24 -23.29 10.39 -12.28
N MET A 25 -22.73 10.20 -11.09
CA MET A 25 -22.85 8.94 -10.37
C MET A 25 -24.25 8.76 -9.78
N LYS A 26 -24.78 7.53 -9.86
CA LYS A 26 -26.11 7.18 -9.33
C LYS A 26 -25.99 6.45 -8.00
N ILE A 27 -26.73 6.91 -6.99
CA ILE A 27 -26.92 6.22 -5.71
C ILE A 27 -28.43 6.04 -5.50
N GLY A 28 -28.93 4.83 -5.77
CA GLY A 28 -30.37 4.57 -5.82
C GLY A 28 -31.02 5.36 -6.97
N SER A 29 -32.07 6.14 -6.66
CA SER A 29 -32.72 7.05 -7.61
C SER A 29 -32.05 8.43 -7.71
N LEU A 30 -31.08 8.72 -6.84
CA LEU A 30 -30.42 10.03 -6.77
C LEU A 30 -29.21 10.10 -7.70
N SER A 31 -28.98 11.29 -8.26
CA SER A 31 -27.86 11.59 -9.14
C SER A 31 -26.94 12.60 -8.47
N PHE A 32 -25.65 12.32 -8.44
CA PHE A 32 -24.63 13.20 -7.90
C PHE A 32 -23.58 13.46 -8.97
N GLU A 33 -23.16 14.71 -9.09
CA GLU A 33 -22.15 15.14 -10.06
C GLU A 33 -20.99 15.74 -9.29
N PHE A 34 -19.85 15.08 -9.21
CA PHE A 34 -18.63 15.65 -8.61
C PHE A 34 -17.60 15.86 -9.73
N ASP A 35 -16.55 16.65 -9.47
CA ASP A 35 -15.47 16.80 -10.46
C ASP A 35 -14.92 15.42 -10.82
N HIS A 36 -14.67 14.59 -9.81
CA HIS A 36 -14.43 13.16 -9.99
C HIS A 36 -15.00 12.35 -8.83
N ALA A 37 -15.36 11.10 -9.09
CA ALA A 37 -15.64 10.13 -8.05
C ALA A 37 -14.95 8.81 -8.39
N LEU A 38 -14.31 8.19 -7.40
CA LEU A 38 -13.56 6.97 -7.57
C LEU A 38 -13.92 5.97 -6.50
N VAL A 39 -13.93 4.69 -6.88
CA VAL A 39 -14.18 3.59 -5.95
C VAL A 39 -12.95 2.69 -5.89
N ALA A 40 -12.54 2.30 -4.70
CA ALA A 40 -11.48 1.31 -4.54
C ALA A 40 -11.99 -0.08 -4.98
N SER A 41 -11.14 -0.79 -5.72
CA SER A 41 -11.51 -2.04 -6.41
C SER A 41 -11.38 -3.27 -5.49
N ASP A 42 -10.25 -3.39 -4.78
CA ASP A 42 -9.83 -4.70 -4.24
C ASP A 42 -9.55 -4.73 -2.74
N ARG A 43 -9.01 -3.65 -2.15
CA ARG A 43 -8.48 -3.67 -0.77
C ARG A 43 -9.15 -2.72 0.20
N ALA A 44 -9.73 -1.64 -0.29
CA ALA A 44 -10.42 -0.65 0.52
C ALA A 44 -11.88 -0.58 0.06
N ASN A 45 -12.82 -0.55 1.00
CA ASN A 45 -14.21 -0.28 0.67
C ASN A 45 -14.42 1.24 0.75
N ASP A 46 -13.72 1.99 -0.10
CA ASP A 46 -13.66 3.46 -0.03
C ASP A 46 -14.24 4.08 -1.30
N LEU A 47 -15.03 5.13 -1.10
CA LEU A 47 -15.55 6.03 -2.13
C LEU A 47 -14.86 7.39 -1.96
N VAL A 48 -14.05 7.76 -2.93
CA VAL A 48 -13.37 9.05 -2.96
C VAL A 48 -14.14 9.98 -3.87
N ILE A 49 -14.53 11.15 -3.38
CA ILE A 49 -15.07 12.24 -4.20
C ILE A 49 -14.02 13.36 -4.27
N VAL A 50 -13.68 13.81 -5.46
CA VAL A 50 -12.77 14.93 -5.68
C VAL A 50 -13.60 16.16 -5.99
N ILE A 51 -13.33 17.26 -5.29
CA ILE A 51 -14.03 18.53 -5.41
C ILE A 51 -13.01 19.63 -5.65
N ASP A 52 -13.10 20.30 -6.80
CA ASP A 52 -12.32 21.49 -7.11
C ASP A 52 -13.03 22.75 -6.57
N LEU A 53 -12.40 23.39 -5.59
CA LEU A 53 -12.97 24.56 -4.92
C LEU A 53 -12.94 25.83 -5.79
N LYS A 54 -12.18 25.87 -6.89
CA LYS A 54 -12.19 27.01 -7.82
C LYS A 54 -13.41 27.02 -8.74
N GLY A 55 -14.20 25.94 -8.79
CA GLY A 55 -15.34 25.77 -9.69
C GLY A 55 -16.58 26.64 -9.39
N GLY A 56 -16.51 27.59 -8.46
CA GLY A 56 -17.59 28.55 -8.19
C GLY A 56 -18.82 27.98 -7.46
N THR A 57 -18.74 26.73 -6.96
CA THR A 57 -19.77 26.17 -6.09
C THR A 57 -19.68 26.80 -4.69
N SER A 58 -20.79 27.27 -4.14
CA SER A 58 -20.80 27.82 -2.78
C SER A 58 -20.58 26.74 -1.72
N ASP A 59 -19.91 27.10 -0.63
CA ASP A 59 -19.64 26.21 0.50
C ASP A 59 -20.92 25.53 1.03
N GLU A 60 -22.02 26.27 1.14
CA GLU A 60 -23.31 25.71 1.59
C GLU A 60 -23.87 24.67 0.60
N ALA A 61 -23.75 24.92 -0.70
CA ALA A 61 -24.16 23.95 -1.72
C ALA A 61 -23.28 22.70 -1.67
N LEU A 62 -21.97 22.86 -1.47
CA LEU A 62 -21.04 21.75 -1.31
C LEU A 62 -21.37 20.90 -0.08
N ILE A 63 -21.56 21.52 1.09
CA ILE A 63 -21.93 20.83 2.34
C ILE A 63 -23.22 20.04 2.15
N ARG A 64 -24.27 20.67 1.58
CA ARG A 64 -25.55 19.99 1.30
C ARG A 64 -25.38 18.80 0.37
N LYS A 65 -24.56 18.93 -0.67
CA LYS A 65 -24.31 17.88 -1.66
C LYS A 65 -23.61 16.68 -1.05
N VAL A 66 -22.56 16.90 -0.23
CA VAL A 66 -21.86 15.81 0.45
C VAL A 66 -22.76 15.15 1.50
N LEU A 67 -23.54 15.93 2.27
CA LEU A 67 -24.51 15.40 3.23
C LEU A 67 -25.59 14.54 2.55
N ALA A 68 -26.09 14.99 1.40
CA ALA A 68 -27.08 14.24 0.62
C ALA A 68 -26.49 12.92 0.10
N LEU A 69 -25.23 12.92 -0.36
CA LEU A 69 -24.53 11.71 -0.80
C LEU A 69 -24.39 10.71 0.35
N THR A 70 -23.83 11.14 1.49
CA THR A 70 -23.62 10.24 2.64
C THR A 70 -24.94 9.71 3.16
N ARG A 71 -25.99 10.54 3.21
CA ARG A 71 -27.33 10.09 3.59
C ARG A 71 -27.91 9.07 2.62
N ALA A 72 -27.73 9.25 1.32
CA ALA A 72 -28.18 8.28 0.32
C ALA A 72 -27.47 6.92 0.48
N LEU A 73 -26.17 6.95 0.75
CA LEU A 73 -25.37 5.75 1.04
C LEU A 73 -25.84 5.06 2.33
N ASP A 74 -26.15 5.81 3.38
CA ASP A 74 -26.68 5.29 4.65
C ASP A 74 -28.03 4.57 4.46
N VAL A 75 -28.95 5.18 3.70
CA VAL A 75 -30.27 4.61 3.40
C VAL A 75 -30.13 3.28 2.64
N LEU A 76 -29.17 3.19 1.72
CA LEU A 76 -28.84 1.95 1.01
C LEU A 76 -27.97 0.99 1.82
N LYS A 77 -27.68 1.31 3.09
CA LYS A 77 -26.83 0.53 4.00
C LYS A 77 -25.45 0.22 3.41
N SER A 78 -24.91 1.16 2.61
CA SER A 78 -23.56 1.04 2.07
C SER A 78 -22.56 1.02 3.21
N LYS A 79 -21.61 0.08 3.14
CA LYS A 79 -20.47 0.01 4.07
C LYS A 79 -19.24 0.75 3.56
N ARG A 80 -19.37 1.50 2.46
CA ARG A 80 -18.25 2.23 1.88
C ARG A 80 -17.95 3.45 2.74
N SER A 81 -16.70 3.60 3.19
CA SER A 81 -16.24 4.87 3.72
C SER A 81 -16.27 5.92 2.61
N VAL A 82 -16.49 7.17 2.98
CA VAL A 82 -16.43 8.30 2.05
C VAL A 82 -15.26 9.18 2.43
N THR A 83 -14.44 9.54 1.45
CA THR A 83 -13.37 10.54 1.59
C THR A 83 -13.60 11.66 0.58
N ALA A 84 -13.79 12.88 1.06
CA ALA A 84 -13.86 14.08 0.24
C ALA A 84 -12.46 14.70 0.10
N VAL A 85 -11.94 14.71 -1.11
CA VAL A 85 -10.65 15.31 -1.46
C VAL A 85 -10.92 16.69 -2.05
N LEU A 86 -10.48 17.74 -1.35
CA LEU A 86 -10.72 19.12 -1.76
C LEU A 86 -9.47 19.68 -2.44
N THR A 87 -9.57 20.12 -3.69
CA THR A 87 -8.41 20.59 -4.47
C THR A 87 -8.49 22.07 -4.83
N SER A 88 -7.35 22.61 -5.26
CA SER A 88 -7.22 23.87 -6.02
C SER A 88 -7.63 25.16 -5.30
N GLY A 89 -8.06 25.14 -4.04
CA GLY A 89 -8.42 26.31 -3.24
C GLY A 89 -8.25 26.09 -1.74
N GLN A 90 -8.53 27.12 -0.93
CA GLN A 90 -8.62 26.98 0.52
C GLN A 90 -10.09 26.84 0.90
N ALA A 91 -10.48 25.67 1.39
CA ALA A 91 -11.78 25.51 2.03
C ALA A 91 -11.80 26.31 3.33
N LEU A 92 -12.90 27.00 3.61
CA LEU A 92 -13.09 27.63 4.91
C LEU A 92 -13.06 26.55 6.01
N PRO A 93 -12.45 26.83 7.19
CA PRO A 93 -12.39 25.88 8.29
C PRO A 93 -13.78 25.33 8.69
N GLU A 94 -14.81 26.18 8.63
CA GLU A 94 -16.20 25.83 8.93
C GLU A 94 -16.77 24.82 7.92
N THR A 95 -16.39 24.94 6.65
CA THR A 95 -16.80 24.03 5.58
C THR A 95 -16.16 22.67 5.74
N VAL A 96 -14.85 22.64 6.00
CA VAL A 96 -14.12 21.41 6.32
C VAL A 96 -14.72 20.74 7.56
N GLN A 97 -14.99 21.51 8.62
CA GLN A 97 -15.57 21.00 9.86
C GLN A 97 -17.00 20.45 9.65
N SER A 98 -17.79 21.08 8.79
CA SER A 98 -19.15 20.63 8.50
C SER A 98 -19.15 19.32 7.71
N ILE A 99 -18.29 19.20 6.69
CA ILE A 99 -18.15 17.98 5.89
C ILE A 99 -17.52 16.85 6.72
N SER A 100 -16.56 17.16 7.60
CA SER A 100 -15.87 16.16 8.42
C SER A 100 -16.76 15.46 9.43
N ARG A 101 -17.94 16.01 9.74
CA ARG A 101 -18.97 15.35 10.57
C ARG A 101 -19.57 14.12 9.91
N VAL A 102 -19.51 14.01 8.59
CA VAL A 102 -20.19 12.95 7.82
C VAL A 102 -19.26 12.09 6.99
N CYS A 103 -18.06 12.57 6.66
CA CYS A 103 -17.06 11.79 5.93
C CYS A 103 -15.64 12.24 6.27
N ARG A 104 -14.62 11.51 5.81
CA ARG A 104 -13.23 11.99 5.92
C ARG A 104 -13.03 13.14 4.94
N VAL A 105 -12.24 14.14 5.34
CA VAL A 105 -11.88 15.26 4.46
C VAL A 105 -10.38 15.32 4.33
N LEU A 106 -9.89 15.34 3.10
CA LEU A 106 -8.48 15.45 2.75
C LEU A 106 -8.28 16.73 1.92
N PRO A 107 -7.89 17.85 2.54
CA PRO A 107 -7.55 19.06 1.81
C PRO A 107 -6.21 18.90 1.11
N ILE A 108 -6.22 19.10 -0.21
CA ILE A 108 -5.04 19.09 -1.06
C ILE A 108 -4.80 20.53 -1.51
N GLY A 109 -3.61 21.04 -1.18
CA GLY A 109 -3.22 22.39 -1.58
C GLY A 109 -3.11 22.55 -3.10
N THR A 110 -2.64 23.70 -3.55
CA THR A 110 -2.30 23.93 -4.97
C THR A 110 -0.78 24.03 -5.11
N PRO A 111 -0.05 22.89 -5.06
CA PRO A 111 1.40 22.93 -5.06
C PRO A 111 1.90 23.41 -6.43
N ALA A 112 2.90 24.28 -6.41
CA ALA A 112 3.52 24.84 -7.60
C ALA A 112 5.01 24.47 -7.66
N GLY A 113 5.56 24.46 -8.88
CA GLY A 113 6.98 24.18 -9.10
C GLY A 113 7.30 22.70 -9.36
N PRO A 114 8.60 22.35 -9.43
CA PRO A 114 9.07 21.07 -9.95
C PRO A 114 8.68 19.86 -9.07
N LYS A 115 8.43 20.07 -7.77
CA LYS A 115 8.02 19.01 -6.81
C LYS A 115 6.52 18.95 -6.56
N ALA A 116 5.71 19.60 -7.40
CA ALA A 116 4.26 19.63 -7.19
C ALA A 116 3.63 18.23 -7.27
N ALA A 117 4.18 17.34 -8.10
CA ALA A 117 3.72 15.94 -8.19
C ALA A 117 3.93 15.19 -6.87
N ASP A 118 5.14 15.28 -6.32
CA ASP A 118 5.53 14.58 -5.11
C ASP A 118 4.72 15.08 -3.91
N ALA A 119 4.47 16.40 -3.83
CA ALA A 119 3.64 16.98 -2.77
C ALA A 119 2.19 16.45 -2.80
N VAL A 120 1.56 16.36 -3.98
CA VAL A 120 0.21 15.79 -4.10
C VAL A 120 0.22 14.31 -3.71
N ARG A 121 1.23 13.55 -4.16
CA ARG A 121 1.38 12.14 -3.80
C ARG A 121 1.53 11.94 -2.29
N ASP A 122 2.36 12.75 -1.64
CA ASP A 122 2.61 12.67 -0.20
C ASP A 122 1.33 12.94 0.61
N TRP A 123 0.53 13.93 0.21
CA TRP A 123 -0.78 14.17 0.83
C TRP A 123 -1.77 13.04 0.58
N LEU A 124 -1.72 12.40 -0.59
CA LEU A 124 -2.54 11.23 -0.93
C LEU A 124 -2.06 9.93 -0.29
N SER A 125 -0.89 9.91 0.36
CA SER A 125 -0.32 8.69 0.95
C SER A 125 -1.29 7.93 1.87
N VAL A 126 -2.21 8.64 2.52
CA VAL A 126 -3.27 8.04 3.38
C VAL A 126 -4.31 7.21 2.63
N LEU A 127 -4.47 7.44 1.32
CA LEU A 127 -5.34 6.68 0.42
C LEU A 127 -4.58 5.66 -0.43
N LEU A 128 -3.25 5.76 -0.45
CA LEU A 128 -2.40 4.85 -1.21
C LEU A 128 -2.06 3.62 -0.36
N PRO A 129 -1.86 2.45 -0.99
CA PRO A 129 -1.31 1.30 -0.32
C PRO A 129 -0.01 1.69 0.39
N ILE A 130 0.12 1.26 1.65
CA ILE A 130 1.38 1.39 2.39
C ILE A 130 2.41 0.66 1.54
N SER A 131 3.30 1.45 0.92
CA SER A 131 4.44 0.91 0.21
C SER A 131 5.32 0.30 1.29
N GLN A 132 5.48 -1.02 1.27
CA GLN A 132 6.55 -1.61 2.06
C GLN A 132 7.84 -0.88 1.62
N PRO A 133 8.68 -0.41 2.56
CA PRO A 133 9.99 0.04 2.16
C PRO A 133 10.56 -1.07 1.29
N ALA A 134 11.07 -0.72 0.10
CA ALA A 134 11.79 -1.67 -0.73
C ALA A 134 12.71 -2.41 0.23
N SER A 135 12.61 -3.75 0.28
CA SER A 135 13.40 -4.57 1.19
C SER A 135 14.80 -4.03 1.09
N VAL A 136 15.19 -3.23 2.08
CA VAL A 136 16.56 -2.80 2.16
C VAL A 136 17.12 -4.15 2.55
N GLU A 137 17.70 -4.87 1.59
CA GLU A 137 18.90 -5.64 1.80
C GLU A 137 19.86 -4.66 2.48
N THR A 138 19.57 -4.36 3.73
CA THR A 138 20.48 -3.74 4.63
C THR A 138 21.46 -4.87 4.74
N LEU A 139 22.57 -4.67 4.01
CA LEU A 139 23.87 -5.31 4.13
C LEU A 139 24.30 -5.38 5.60
N VAL A 140 23.49 -6.01 6.45
CA VAL A 140 23.93 -6.67 7.64
C VAL A 140 24.57 -7.92 7.08
N ASP A 141 25.88 -8.01 7.23
CA ASP A 141 26.64 -9.24 6.98
C ASP A 141 26.20 -10.29 8.01
N TRP A 142 24.95 -10.73 7.91
CA TRP A 142 24.35 -11.70 8.82
C TRP A 142 25.11 -13.02 8.75
N THR A 143 25.72 -13.31 7.60
CA THR A 143 26.61 -14.45 7.39
C THR A 143 27.86 -14.30 8.25
N GLY A 144 28.49 -13.11 8.27
CA GLY A 144 29.60 -12.77 9.14
C GLY A 144 29.24 -12.75 10.62
N ASP A 145 28.06 -12.22 10.99
CA ASP A 145 27.55 -12.25 12.37
C ASP A 145 27.32 -13.69 12.85
N LEU A 146 26.67 -14.52 12.03
CA LEU A 146 26.42 -15.92 12.34
C LEU A 146 27.73 -16.70 12.49
N ARG A 147 28.72 -16.47 11.61
CA ARG A 147 30.05 -17.06 11.72
C ARG A 147 30.78 -16.69 13.01
N ARG A 148 30.55 -15.48 13.55
CA ARG A 148 31.10 -15.05 14.84
C ARG A 148 30.45 -15.74 16.04
N GLU A 149 29.16 -16.06 15.94
CA GLU A 149 28.39 -16.70 17.01
C GLU A 149 28.49 -18.24 17.01
N ILE A 150 28.88 -18.87 15.89
CA ILE A 150 29.07 -20.32 15.84
C ILE A 150 30.20 -20.74 16.81
N PRO A 151 29.91 -21.61 17.80
CA PRO A 151 30.93 -22.09 18.72
C PRO A 151 32.06 -22.79 17.97
N LYS A 152 33.32 -22.62 18.40
CA LYS A 152 34.49 -23.25 17.76
C LYS A 152 34.42 -24.77 17.61
N LYS A 153 33.61 -25.45 18.43
CA LYS A 153 33.35 -26.90 18.35
C LYS A 153 32.42 -27.29 17.20
N ALA A 154 31.58 -26.36 16.75
CA ALA A 154 30.65 -26.51 15.64
C ALA A 154 31.14 -25.78 14.37
N ALA A 155 32.16 -24.92 14.51
CA ALA A 155 32.85 -24.31 13.38
C ALA A 155 33.62 -25.38 12.59
N GLY A 156 33.33 -25.50 11.31
CA GLY A 156 33.94 -26.48 10.43
C GLY A 156 33.29 -26.51 9.05
N PRO A 157 33.78 -27.35 8.13
CA PRO A 157 33.36 -27.34 6.73
C PRO A 157 31.85 -27.52 6.53
N LEU A 158 31.20 -28.33 7.37
CA LEU A 158 29.75 -28.51 7.32
C LEU A 158 28.99 -27.23 7.69
N ALA A 159 29.44 -26.50 8.70
CA ALA A 159 28.79 -25.24 9.10
C ALA A 159 28.92 -24.18 8.00
N ASP A 160 30.08 -24.11 7.33
CA ASP A 160 30.27 -23.19 6.20
C ASP A 160 29.36 -23.54 5.01
N LEU A 161 29.25 -24.83 4.66
CA LEU A 161 28.37 -25.29 3.58
C LEU A 161 26.88 -25.01 3.87
N LEU A 162 26.44 -25.19 5.12
CA LEU A 162 25.05 -24.89 5.52
C LEU A 162 24.77 -23.38 5.49
N VAL A 163 25.73 -22.56 5.90
CA VAL A 163 25.62 -21.09 5.87
C VAL A 163 25.61 -20.57 4.43
N GLU A 164 26.37 -21.19 3.52
CA GLU A 164 26.37 -20.86 2.08
C GLU A 164 25.07 -21.27 1.37
N ALA A 165 24.41 -22.34 1.84
CA ALA A 165 23.13 -22.80 1.28
C ALA A 165 21.91 -21.98 1.78
N ALA A 166 22.03 -21.28 2.91
CA ALA A 166 20.93 -20.56 3.55
C ALA A 166 20.25 -19.48 2.67
N PRO A 167 20.95 -18.68 1.82
CA PRO A 167 20.32 -17.75 0.89
C PRO A 167 19.40 -18.42 -0.15
N LEU A 168 19.67 -19.68 -0.47
CA LEU A 168 18.91 -20.47 -1.45
C LEU A 168 17.64 -21.09 -0.84
N GLY A 169 17.44 -20.92 0.47
CA GLY A 169 16.26 -21.33 1.19
C GLY A 169 16.35 -22.71 1.82
N LYS A 170 15.25 -23.11 2.47
CA LYS A 170 15.18 -24.29 3.34
C LYS A 170 15.66 -25.58 2.65
N GLN A 171 15.16 -25.85 1.44
CA GLN A 171 15.44 -27.10 0.72
C GLN A 171 16.94 -27.27 0.45
N ALA A 172 17.62 -26.20 0.03
CA ALA A 172 19.05 -26.23 -0.26
C ALA A 172 19.89 -26.58 0.99
N VAL A 173 19.48 -26.08 2.17
CA VAL A 173 20.14 -26.41 3.44
C VAL A 173 19.90 -27.88 3.82
N GLU A 174 18.68 -28.39 3.63
CA GLU A 174 18.33 -29.80 3.89
C GLU A 174 19.13 -30.74 2.98
N ASP A 175 19.26 -30.42 1.70
CA ASP A 175 19.99 -31.24 0.72
C ASP A 175 21.49 -31.33 1.08
N VAL A 176 22.12 -30.19 1.45
CA VAL A 176 23.52 -30.15 1.91
C VAL A 176 23.72 -30.98 3.18
N LEU A 177 22.78 -30.92 4.13
CA LEU A 177 22.86 -31.72 5.34
C LEU A 177 22.74 -33.22 5.03
N VAL A 178 21.80 -33.60 4.15
CA VAL A 178 21.60 -34.98 3.72
C VAL A 178 22.88 -35.54 3.08
N ASP A 179 23.51 -34.79 2.20
CA ASP A 179 24.73 -35.23 1.52
C ASP A 179 25.92 -35.34 2.48
N ALA A 180 26.05 -34.41 3.44
CA ALA A 180 27.06 -34.51 4.49
C ALA A 180 26.88 -35.75 5.38
N ILE A 181 25.63 -36.12 5.70
CA ILE A 181 25.33 -37.33 6.47
C ILE A 181 25.70 -38.58 5.67
N LYS A 182 25.36 -38.64 4.37
CA LYS A 182 25.70 -39.79 3.51
C LYS A 182 27.21 -40.03 3.47
N VAL A 183 27.99 -38.99 3.21
CA VAL A 183 29.47 -39.08 3.16
C VAL A 183 30.06 -39.53 4.48
N ALA A 184 29.49 -39.10 5.62
CA ALA A 184 29.97 -39.50 6.94
C ALA A 184 29.64 -40.98 7.28
N VAL A 185 28.59 -41.53 6.68
CA VAL A 185 28.08 -42.88 6.98
C VAL A 185 28.59 -43.94 5.98
N GLU A 186 28.96 -43.56 4.75
CA GLU A 186 29.53 -44.46 3.74
C GLU A 186 30.69 -45.35 4.23
N PRO A 187 31.69 -44.85 4.98
CA PRO A 187 32.79 -45.69 5.47
C PRO A 187 32.33 -46.75 6.47
N ALA A 188 31.34 -46.42 7.32
CA ALA A 188 30.81 -47.32 8.34
C ALA A 188 29.89 -48.41 7.75
N LEU A 189 29.36 -48.19 6.54
CA LEU A 189 28.59 -49.18 5.79
C LEU A 189 29.52 -50.13 5.00
N ALA A 190 30.66 -49.65 4.53
CA ALA A 190 31.65 -50.45 3.79
C ALA A 190 32.41 -51.46 4.69
N GLU A 191 32.69 -51.12 5.94
CA GLU A 191 33.36 -52.04 6.90
C GLU A 191 32.47 -53.24 7.31
N GLY A 192 31.17 -53.23 7.00
CA GLY A 192 30.24 -54.32 7.29
C GLY A 192 30.04 -55.34 6.16
N GLU A 193 30.61 -55.11 4.99
CA GLU A 193 30.45 -55.98 3.80
C GLU A 193 31.61 -56.97 3.59
N ASP A 194 32.76 -56.77 4.23
CA ASP A 194 33.94 -57.65 4.12
C ASP A 194 33.97 -58.81 5.14
N ASP A 195 33.00 -58.88 6.07
CA ASP A 195 32.89 -59.92 7.11
C ASP A 195 31.65 -60.84 6.94
N ALA A 196 31.06 -60.93 5.74
CA ALA A 196 29.93 -61.81 5.42
C ALA A 196 30.30 -63.02 4.53
#